data_AF-A0A8J5H6B8-F1
#
_entry.id   AF-A0A8J5H6B8-F1
#
_cell.length_a   1.000
_cell.length_b   1.000
_cell.length_c   1.000
_cell.angle_alpha   90.00
_cell.angle_beta   90.00
_cell.angle_gamma   90.00
#
_symmetry.space_group_name_H-M   'P 1'
#
loop_
_entity.id
_entity.type
_entity.pdbx_description
1 polymer ?
#
loop_
_entity_poly.entity_id
_entity_poly.type
_entity_poly.pdbx_seq_one_letter_code
_entity_poly.pdbx_strand_id
1 'polypeptide(L)'
;MAPRRKLASATGPMEMSILDLPELALECILEKLPPAGLCRMAAVCSSLREICTSDYLWEKHMRQKWGRLIGPAAQRGWKLHLASAMDSSPVMATNKKKKEKKKSKKKLIGMLSCFLPACCLKTKIEKPNKSSSPDDSIMSLYRALEHGEFWFPAQVYNREHGHLGFMLSCYDAEVSYDCRTDTFLARYPPHGRRTVVIEEGVEWDRLRPPPMDAPPYDLHISNCLNDLQPGDHIEIQWRRNKEFPYGWWYGGIGHLESCDGNRHFCCCHLSDTVVVQFNQYTPGSRWSRAILNRKDHREKGSDTGGFYGGIRKLKSKDEVSKWRQLWPSGVMN
;
A
#
# COMPACT_ATOMS: atom_id res chain seq x y z
N MET A 1 20.65 -82.39 -14.88
CA MET A 1 21.82 -81.81 -14.18
C MET A 1 21.86 -80.32 -14.49
N ALA A 2 21.53 -79.49 -13.50
CA ALA A 2 21.32 -78.06 -13.65
C ALA A 2 22.66 -77.28 -13.78
N PRO A 3 22.70 -76.15 -14.52
CA PRO A 3 23.82 -75.23 -14.47
C PRO A 3 23.74 -74.37 -13.20
N ARG A 4 24.93 -74.14 -12.62
CA ARG A 4 25.15 -73.36 -11.39
C ARG A 4 24.71 -71.89 -11.57
N ARG A 5 24.03 -71.42 -10.52
CA ARG A 5 23.55 -70.06 -10.24
C ARG A 5 24.55 -68.96 -10.66
N LYS A 6 24.07 -68.01 -11.47
CA LYS A 6 24.56 -66.61 -11.41
C LYS A 6 24.11 -66.04 -10.07
N LEU A 7 25.07 -65.59 -9.28
CA LEU A 7 24.84 -64.83 -8.06
C LEU A 7 24.21 -63.50 -8.48
N ALA A 8 22.99 -63.23 -8.03
CA ALA A 8 22.36 -61.93 -8.19
C ALA A 8 23.24 -60.89 -7.46
N SER A 9 23.64 -59.84 -8.17
CA SER A 9 24.25 -58.67 -7.54
C SER A 9 23.21 -58.06 -6.61
N ALA A 10 23.54 -57.97 -5.33
CA ALA A 10 22.75 -57.30 -4.32
C ALA A 10 22.42 -55.88 -4.80
N THR A 11 21.13 -55.59 -4.93
CA THR A 11 20.58 -54.24 -4.94
C THR A 11 21.00 -53.58 -3.63
N GLY A 12 21.94 -52.64 -3.70
CA GLY A 12 22.18 -51.70 -2.61
C GLY A 12 20.87 -50.95 -2.29
N PRO A 13 20.71 -50.43 -1.06
CA PRO A 13 19.54 -49.61 -0.74
C PRO A 13 19.49 -48.46 -1.74
N MET A 14 18.39 -48.35 -2.50
CA MET A 14 18.12 -47.18 -3.33
C MET A 14 18.05 -45.99 -2.37
N GLU A 15 19.07 -45.13 -2.43
CA GLU A 15 19.12 -43.90 -1.68
C GLU A 15 18.02 -42.99 -2.24
N MET A 16 16.87 -42.95 -1.55
CA MET A 16 15.75 -42.14 -2.00
C MET A 16 16.04 -40.68 -1.67
N SER A 17 16.10 -39.85 -2.69
CA SER A 17 16.20 -38.41 -2.59
C SER A 17 14.82 -37.80 -2.37
N ILE A 18 14.77 -36.64 -1.69
CA ILE A 18 13.54 -35.83 -1.61
C ILE A 18 13.04 -35.38 -2.99
N LEU A 19 13.95 -35.28 -3.97
CA LEU A 19 13.63 -34.95 -5.36
C LEU A 19 12.97 -36.11 -6.12
N ASP A 20 12.98 -37.32 -5.56
CA ASP A 20 12.30 -38.48 -6.14
C ASP A 20 10.81 -38.53 -5.78
N LEU A 21 10.34 -37.60 -4.95
CA LEU A 21 8.93 -37.43 -4.64
C LEU A 21 8.15 -36.93 -5.87
N PRO A 22 6.86 -37.29 -6.01
CA PRO A 22 5.99 -36.67 -7.00
C PRO A 22 5.99 -35.14 -6.86
N GLU A 23 5.98 -34.43 -7.98
CA GLU A 23 6.09 -32.95 -8.05
C GLU A 23 5.11 -32.26 -7.09
N LEU A 24 3.83 -32.64 -7.14
CA LEU A 24 2.80 -32.09 -6.25
C LEU A 24 3.07 -32.36 -4.76
N ALA A 25 3.66 -33.51 -4.42
CA ALA A 25 3.98 -33.83 -3.03
C ALA A 25 5.16 -32.99 -2.53
N LEU A 26 6.18 -32.80 -3.37
CA LEU A 26 7.31 -31.94 -3.07
C LEU A 26 6.87 -30.48 -2.91
N GLU A 27 6.05 -29.97 -3.83
CA GLU A 27 5.47 -28.62 -3.75
C GLU A 27 4.63 -28.44 -2.48
N CYS A 28 3.76 -29.40 -2.16
CA CYS A 28 2.97 -29.38 -0.92
C CYS A 28 3.85 -29.26 0.33
N ILE A 29 5.01 -29.92 0.37
CA ILE A 29 5.95 -29.83 1.50
C ILE A 29 6.59 -28.44 1.54
N LEU A 30 7.09 -27.97 0.39
CA LEU A 30 7.76 -26.67 0.29
C LEU A 30 6.82 -25.51 0.62
N GLU A 31 5.55 -25.59 0.21
CA GLU A 31 4.49 -24.60 0.49
C GLU A 31 4.17 -24.45 1.99
N LYS A 32 4.58 -25.40 2.84
CA LYS A 32 4.44 -25.30 4.31
C LYS A 32 5.62 -24.58 4.97
N LEU A 33 6.73 -24.38 4.25
CA LEU A 33 7.89 -23.72 4.81
C LEU A 33 7.64 -22.22 4.97
N PRO A 34 8.19 -21.57 6.00
CA PRO A 34 8.21 -20.11 6.05
C PRO A 34 9.12 -19.55 4.94
N PRO A 35 9.01 -18.26 4.60
CA PRO A 35 9.86 -17.61 3.58
C PRO A 35 11.36 -17.84 3.76
N ALA A 36 11.85 -17.78 5.02
CA ALA A 36 13.24 -18.08 5.33
C ALA A 36 13.63 -19.54 5.05
N GLY A 37 12.69 -20.48 5.22
CA GLY A 37 12.84 -21.89 4.87
C GLY A 37 12.95 -22.08 3.36
N LEU A 38 12.07 -21.46 2.58
CA LEU A 38 12.14 -21.46 1.12
C LEU A 38 13.49 -20.92 0.62
N CYS A 39 13.98 -19.83 1.21
CA CYS A 39 15.29 -19.25 0.87
C CYS A 39 16.45 -20.21 1.15
N ARG A 40 16.39 -20.98 2.25
CA ARG A 40 17.40 -21.99 2.58
C ARG A 40 17.33 -23.19 1.63
N MET A 41 16.12 -23.68 1.31
CA MET A 41 15.93 -24.77 0.36
C MET A 41 16.41 -24.40 -1.04
N ALA A 42 16.21 -23.15 -1.45
CA ALA A 42 16.71 -22.64 -2.72
C ALA A 42 18.25 -22.64 -2.84
N ALA A 43 18.98 -22.73 -1.72
CA ALA A 43 20.44 -22.78 -1.71
C ALA A 43 21.00 -24.21 -1.77
N VAL A 44 20.16 -25.26 -1.65
CA VAL A 44 20.60 -26.65 -1.55
C VAL A 44 21.04 -27.21 -2.92
N CYS A 45 20.23 -27.03 -3.96
CA CYS A 45 20.55 -27.48 -5.32
C CYS A 45 19.80 -26.65 -6.38
N SER A 46 20.12 -26.82 -7.66
CA SER A 46 19.50 -26.07 -8.76
C SER A 46 18.01 -26.35 -8.91
N SER A 47 17.57 -27.61 -8.76
CA SER A 47 16.15 -27.98 -8.89
C SER A 47 15.32 -27.37 -7.77
N LEU A 48 15.78 -27.46 -6.52
CA LEU A 48 15.11 -26.82 -5.38
C LEU A 48 15.12 -25.29 -5.50
N ARG A 49 16.18 -24.71 -6.07
CA ARG A 49 16.23 -23.27 -6.34
C ARG A 49 15.09 -22.85 -7.23
N GLU A 50 14.93 -23.48 -8.39
CA GLU A 50 13.86 -23.15 -9.34
C GLU A 50 12.47 -23.22 -8.70
N ILE A 51 12.17 -24.31 -8.00
CA ILE A 51 10.87 -24.51 -7.33
C ILE A 51 10.69 -23.49 -6.20
N CYS A 52 11.67 -23.33 -5.32
CA CYS A 52 11.57 -22.43 -4.15
C CYS A 52 11.59 -20.93 -4.52
N THR A 53 11.99 -20.58 -5.74
CA THR A 53 11.90 -19.20 -6.26
C THR A 53 10.67 -18.98 -7.13
N SER A 54 9.85 -20.00 -7.36
CA SER A 54 8.65 -19.89 -8.19
C SER A 54 7.60 -18.98 -7.53
N ASP A 55 6.96 -18.14 -8.33
CA ASP A 55 5.93 -17.21 -7.84
C ASP A 55 4.79 -17.92 -7.12
N TYR A 56 4.42 -19.12 -7.56
CA TYR A 56 3.36 -19.94 -6.96
C TYR A 56 3.52 -20.12 -5.44
N LEU A 57 4.73 -20.48 -4.97
CA LEU A 57 4.96 -20.68 -3.53
C LEU A 57 4.93 -19.35 -2.76
N TRP A 58 5.35 -18.26 -3.40
CA TRP A 58 5.41 -16.93 -2.77
C TRP A 58 4.07 -16.19 -2.78
N GLU A 59 3.16 -16.48 -3.72
CA GLU A 59 1.81 -15.89 -3.80
C GLU A 59 1.05 -16.05 -2.48
N LYS A 60 1.14 -17.22 -1.86
CA LYS A 60 0.45 -17.51 -0.61
C LYS A 60 1.02 -16.69 0.55
N HIS A 61 2.35 -16.66 0.70
CA HIS A 61 3.00 -15.86 1.73
C HIS A 61 2.70 -14.37 1.56
N MET A 62 2.75 -13.90 0.31
CA MET A 62 2.41 -12.53 -0.05
C MET A 62 0.97 -12.20 0.32
N ARG A 63 0.01 -13.06 -0.04
CA ARG A 63 -1.41 -12.87 0.28
C ARG A 63 -1.68 -12.87 1.79
N GLN A 64 -1.03 -13.76 2.53
CA GLN A 64 -1.23 -13.91 3.97
C GLN A 64 -0.71 -12.71 4.77
N LYS A 65 0.49 -12.22 4.48
CA LYS A 65 1.10 -11.11 5.22
C LYS A 65 0.75 -9.75 4.61
N TRP A 66 0.95 -9.63 3.30
CA TRP A 66 0.93 -8.35 2.57
C TRP A 66 -0.37 -8.10 1.80
N GLY A 67 -1.22 -9.12 1.64
CA GLY A 67 -2.44 -9.03 0.82
C GLY A 67 -3.46 -7.98 1.27
N ARG A 68 -3.39 -7.54 2.54
CA ARG A 68 -4.23 -6.44 3.05
C ARG A 68 -3.74 -5.05 2.62
N LEU A 69 -2.45 -4.88 2.34
CA LEU A 69 -1.83 -3.57 2.06
C LEU A 69 -1.39 -3.40 0.61
N ILE A 70 -0.90 -4.48 -0.01
CA ILE A 70 -0.37 -4.44 -1.37
C ILE A 70 -1.52 -4.57 -2.37
N GLY A 71 -2.09 -3.41 -2.71
CA GLY A 71 -3.08 -3.26 -3.77
C GLY A 71 -2.46 -2.89 -5.14
N PRO A 72 -3.31 -2.57 -6.14
CA PRO A 72 -2.86 -2.20 -7.48
C PRO A 72 -1.88 -1.03 -7.51
N ALA A 73 -2.06 -0.02 -6.64
CA ALA A 73 -1.16 1.12 -6.53
C ALA A 73 0.27 0.72 -6.14
N ALA A 74 0.40 -0.14 -5.13
CA ALA A 74 1.70 -0.65 -4.69
C ALA A 74 2.38 -1.51 -5.75
N GLN A 75 1.62 -2.35 -6.47
CA GLN A 75 2.14 -3.16 -7.57
C GLN A 75 2.67 -2.31 -8.73
N ARG A 76 1.98 -1.22 -9.09
CA ARG A 76 2.50 -0.26 -10.09
C ARG A 76 3.74 0.47 -9.57
N GLY A 77 3.74 0.86 -8.30
CA GLY A 77 4.90 1.46 -7.65
C GLY A 77 6.13 0.56 -7.71
N TRP A 78 5.95 -0.75 -7.53
CA TRP A 78 7.02 -1.74 -7.62
C TRP A 78 7.61 -1.80 -9.03
N LYS A 79 6.77 -1.88 -10.07
CA LYS A 79 7.22 -1.87 -11.46
C LYS A 79 8.01 -0.61 -11.82
N LEU A 80 7.56 0.55 -11.33
CA LEU A 80 8.28 1.81 -11.49
C LEU A 80 9.62 1.82 -10.74
N HIS A 81 9.65 1.26 -9.53
CA HIS A 81 10.88 1.10 -8.75
C HIS A 81 11.91 0.25 -9.52
N LEU A 82 11.49 -0.89 -10.08
CA LEU A 82 12.37 -1.74 -10.89
C LEU A 82 12.87 -1.04 -12.15
N ALA A 83 12.00 -0.31 -12.86
CA ALA A 83 12.41 0.46 -14.05
C ALA A 83 13.46 1.52 -13.70
N SER A 84 13.30 2.24 -12.58
CA SER A 84 14.27 3.24 -12.13
C SER A 84 15.63 2.63 -11.73
N ALA A 85 15.63 1.41 -11.21
CA ALA A 85 16.84 0.66 -10.90
C ALA A 85 17.58 0.19 -12.17
N MET A 86 16.87 -0.03 -13.28
CA MET A 86 17.49 -0.32 -14.58
C MET A 86 18.25 0.90 -15.13
N ASP A 87 17.62 2.07 -15.10
CA ASP A 87 18.17 3.30 -15.68
C ASP A 87 19.39 3.84 -14.91
N SER A 88 19.52 3.48 -13.64
CA SER A 88 20.64 3.88 -12.78
C SER A 88 21.83 2.90 -12.82
N SER A 89 21.71 1.77 -13.53
CA SER A 89 22.81 0.81 -13.72
C SER A 89 23.80 1.32 -14.78
N PRO A 90 25.11 1.46 -14.48
CA PRO A 90 26.10 2.06 -15.39
C PRO A 90 26.55 1.13 -16.54
N VAL A 91 25.76 0.14 -16.94
CA VAL A 91 26.17 -0.88 -17.91
C VAL A 91 25.26 -0.87 -19.14
N MET A 92 25.60 0.03 -20.07
CA MET A 92 25.53 -0.07 -21.55
C MET A 92 25.26 1.30 -22.19
N ALA A 93 26.09 2.30 -21.86
CA ALA A 93 26.32 3.44 -22.73
C ALA A 93 27.54 3.15 -23.63
N THR A 94 27.47 2.11 -24.46
CA THR A 94 28.47 1.88 -25.52
C THR A 94 27.91 2.24 -26.88
N ASN A 95 28.52 3.29 -27.45
CA ASN A 95 28.63 3.62 -28.86
C ASN A 95 27.37 4.03 -29.65
N LYS A 96 27.01 5.30 -29.54
CA LYS A 96 26.79 6.13 -30.75
C LYS A 96 27.56 7.46 -30.63
N LYS A 97 28.79 7.46 -31.15
CA LYS A 97 29.46 8.69 -31.57
C LYS A 97 28.68 9.27 -32.76
N LYS A 98 27.96 10.36 -32.56
CA LYS A 98 27.88 11.43 -33.57
C LYS A 98 28.26 12.74 -32.91
N LYS A 99 29.34 13.31 -33.45
CA LYS A 99 29.86 14.65 -33.17
C LYS A 99 28.73 15.66 -33.41
N GLU A 100 28.53 16.58 -32.48
CA GLU A 100 28.61 18.01 -32.79
C GLU A 100 28.75 18.88 -31.52
N LYS A 101 29.49 19.97 -31.68
CA LYS A 101 30.11 20.80 -30.64
C LYS A 101 29.17 21.94 -30.22
N LYS A 102 29.24 22.27 -28.92
CA LYS A 102 29.22 23.64 -28.30
C LYS A 102 27.87 24.40 -28.40
N LYS A 103 27.30 25.04 -27.35
CA LYS A 103 27.87 25.77 -26.20
C LYS A 103 26.79 25.96 -25.09
N SER A 104 27.19 25.66 -23.85
CA SER A 104 27.00 26.41 -22.58
C SER A 104 25.81 27.38 -22.42
N LYS A 105 25.01 27.20 -21.34
CA LYS A 105 25.05 28.05 -20.12
C LYS A 105 24.23 27.45 -18.94
N LYS A 106 24.96 27.22 -17.83
CA LYS A 106 24.63 27.40 -16.38
C LYS A 106 23.38 26.70 -15.79
N LYS A 107 23.54 25.65 -14.97
CA LYS A 107 23.82 25.57 -13.50
C LYS A 107 22.58 25.74 -12.58
N LEU A 108 22.14 24.61 -12.01
CA LEU A 108 21.69 24.43 -10.62
C LEU A 108 21.91 22.92 -10.31
N ILE A 109 23.03 22.48 -9.71
CA ILE A 109 23.19 22.14 -8.27
C ILE A 109 21.83 21.76 -7.64
N GLY A 110 21.53 20.54 -7.20
CA GLY A 110 22.38 19.45 -6.70
C GLY A 110 21.99 19.18 -5.26
N MET A 111 21.16 18.16 -5.01
CA MET A 111 21.01 17.53 -3.68
C MET A 111 20.42 16.12 -3.81
N LEU A 112 21.30 15.13 -3.99
CA LEU A 112 21.03 13.71 -3.79
C LEU A 112 22.03 13.25 -2.75
N SER A 113 21.59 13.12 -1.51
CA SER A 113 22.41 12.56 -0.43
C SER A 113 21.69 11.33 0.13
N CYS A 114 21.85 10.19 -0.53
CA CYS A 114 21.61 8.89 0.06
C CYS A 114 22.88 8.50 0.83
N PHE A 115 22.98 8.92 2.09
CA PHE A 115 23.94 8.33 3.02
C PHE A 115 23.26 7.15 3.72
N LEU A 116 23.54 5.93 3.25
CA LEU A 116 23.22 4.70 3.98
C LEU A 116 24.49 4.22 4.71
N PRO A 117 24.43 3.85 6.00
CA PRO A 117 25.52 3.16 6.66
C PRO A 117 25.62 1.72 6.14
N ALA A 118 26.76 1.38 5.54
CA ALA A 118 27.06 0.01 5.15
C ALA A 118 27.40 -0.81 6.40
N CYS A 119 26.49 -1.69 6.82
CA CYS A 119 26.79 -2.77 7.76
C CYS A 119 26.01 -4.04 7.40
N CYS A 120 26.40 -4.67 6.29
CA CYS A 120 26.13 -6.09 6.07
C CYS A 120 27.40 -6.75 5.57
N LEU A 121 27.98 -7.60 6.42
CA LEU A 121 29.10 -8.49 6.10
C LEU A 121 28.77 -9.28 4.83
N LYS A 122 29.56 -9.08 3.77
CA LYS A 122 29.48 -9.88 2.55
C LYS A 122 30.18 -11.21 2.79
N THR A 123 29.43 -12.28 3.02
CA THR A 123 29.95 -13.63 2.78
C THR A 123 30.11 -13.82 1.27
N LYS A 124 31.35 -14.04 0.85
CA LYS A 124 31.79 -14.19 -0.53
C LYS A 124 31.23 -15.50 -1.10
N ILE A 125 30.05 -15.44 -1.70
CA ILE A 125 29.49 -16.52 -2.52
C ILE A 125 29.81 -16.19 -3.98
N GLU A 126 30.37 -17.18 -4.69
CA GLU A 126 30.82 -17.12 -6.08
C GLU A 126 29.72 -16.59 -7.02
N LYS A 127 30.14 -15.78 -8.00
CA LYS A 127 29.24 -15.09 -8.93
C LYS A 127 28.79 -16.07 -10.03
N PRO A 128 27.49 -16.36 -10.17
CA PRO A 128 26.97 -16.78 -11.46
C PRO A 128 26.86 -15.54 -12.37
N ASN A 129 27.18 -15.72 -13.65
CA ASN A 129 27.05 -14.71 -14.70
C ASN A 129 25.65 -14.06 -14.68
N LYS A 130 25.54 -12.82 -14.20
CA LYS A 130 24.31 -12.04 -14.23
C LYS A 130 24.25 -11.19 -15.49
N SER A 131 23.60 -11.71 -16.52
CA SER A 131 22.71 -10.87 -17.33
C SER A 131 21.34 -10.98 -16.69
N SER A 132 20.82 -9.93 -16.06
CA SER A 132 19.38 -9.89 -15.78
C SER A 132 18.96 -8.49 -15.37
N SER A 133 17.91 -8.03 -16.02
CA SER A 133 16.95 -7.07 -15.49
C SER A 133 16.66 -7.32 -13.99
N PRO A 134 16.27 -6.28 -13.23
CA PRO A 134 15.60 -6.49 -11.95
C PRO A 134 14.47 -7.51 -12.13
N ASP A 135 14.42 -8.45 -11.20
CA ASP A 135 13.46 -9.54 -11.17
C ASP A 135 12.11 -9.00 -10.67
N ASP A 136 11.05 -9.11 -11.48
CA ASP A 136 9.66 -8.72 -11.14
C ASP A 136 8.89 -9.87 -10.45
N SER A 137 9.61 -10.89 -9.96
CA SER A 137 9.01 -12.00 -9.21
C SER A 137 8.32 -11.54 -7.92
N ILE A 138 7.36 -12.33 -7.46
CA ILE A 138 6.68 -12.11 -6.17
C ILE A 138 7.66 -12.27 -5.02
N MET A 139 8.62 -13.20 -5.17
CA MET A 139 9.70 -13.40 -4.22
C MET A 139 10.56 -12.14 -4.04
N SER A 140 10.93 -11.47 -5.13
CA SER A 140 11.76 -10.26 -5.07
C SER A 140 11.00 -9.12 -4.38
N LEU A 141 9.72 -8.92 -4.72
CA LEU A 141 8.84 -7.96 -4.05
C LEU A 141 8.68 -8.27 -2.56
N TYR A 142 8.40 -9.53 -2.20
CA TYR A 142 8.26 -9.93 -0.80
C TYR A 142 9.53 -9.61 0.00
N ARG A 143 10.71 -9.93 -0.53
CA ARG A 143 11.98 -9.61 0.12
C ARG A 143 12.21 -8.11 0.26
N ALA A 144 11.94 -7.33 -0.79
CA ALA A 144 12.10 -5.88 -0.76
C ALA A 144 11.19 -5.24 0.31
N LEU A 145 9.99 -5.78 0.51
CA LEU A 145 9.08 -5.38 1.57
C LEU A 145 9.59 -5.77 2.97
N GLU A 146 9.99 -7.03 3.18
CA GLU A 146 10.51 -7.50 4.48
C GLU A 146 11.74 -6.72 4.97
N HIS A 147 12.58 -6.27 4.04
CA HIS A 147 13.80 -5.53 4.34
C HIS A 147 13.61 -4.01 4.35
N GLY A 148 12.40 -3.50 4.07
CA GLY A 148 12.13 -2.05 4.03
C GLY A 148 12.82 -1.33 2.86
N GLU A 149 13.24 -2.06 1.84
CA GLU A 149 13.93 -1.52 0.66
C GLU A 149 12.96 -0.82 -0.31
N PHE A 150 11.68 -1.19 -0.24
CA PHE A 150 10.63 -0.65 -1.11
C PHE A 150 9.65 0.23 -0.33
N TRP A 151 9.62 1.52 -0.69
CA TRP A 151 8.59 2.46 -0.26
C TRP A 151 7.39 2.36 -1.19
N PHE A 152 6.20 2.12 -0.65
CA PHE A 152 5.00 1.91 -1.46
C PHE A 152 3.83 2.81 -1.03
N PRO A 153 2.93 3.18 -1.96
CA PRO A 153 1.78 4.01 -1.63
C PRO A 153 0.77 3.26 -0.75
N ALA A 154 0.41 3.89 0.36
CA ALA A 154 -0.64 3.45 1.27
C ALA A 154 -1.41 4.68 1.81
N GLN A 155 -2.47 4.44 2.56
CA GLN A 155 -3.09 5.48 3.37
C GLN A 155 -2.95 5.18 4.86
N VAL A 156 -2.70 6.23 5.63
CA VAL A 156 -2.57 6.19 7.09
C VAL A 156 -3.81 6.80 7.73
N TYR A 157 -4.50 6.00 8.55
CA TYR A 157 -5.59 6.44 9.42
C TYR A 157 -5.06 7.26 10.60
N ASN A 158 -5.82 8.31 10.94
CA ASN A 158 -5.57 9.17 12.09
C ASN A 158 -4.10 9.59 12.16
N ARG A 159 -3.60 10.27 11.13
CA ARG A 159 -2.24 10.82 11.12
C ARG A 159 -1.93 11.48 12.47
N GLU A 160 -0.70 11.26 12.97
CA GLU A 160 -0.28 11.79 14.28
C GLU A 160 -1.23 11.39 15.43
N HIS A 161 -1.70 10.14 15.41
CA HIS A 161 -2.65 9.58 16.40
C HIS A 161 -3.98 10.34 16.53
N GLY A 162 -4.36 11.12 15.53
CA GLY A 162 -5.65 11.79 15.49
C GLY A 162 -5.76 13.02 16.41
N HIS A 163 -4.67 13.71 16.76
CA HIS A 163 -4.75 14.96 17.54
C HIS A 163 -5.70 16.00 16.87
N LEU A 164 -6.75 16.41 17.62
CA LEU A 164 -7.75 17.52 17.51
C LEU A 164 -8.20 18.10 16.14
N GLY A 165 -7.71 17.60 15.02
CA GLY A 165 -8.09 17.96 13.65
C GLY A 165 -7.92 16.82 12.64
N PHE A 166 -7.28 15.72 13.05
CA PHE A 166 -7.06 14.52 12.24
C PHE A 166 -7.90 13.32 12.70
N MET A 167 -8.82 13.50 13.65
CA MET A 167 -9.70 12.42 14.10
C MET A 167 -10.60 11.94 12.98
N LEU A 168 -10.63 10.61 12.80
CA LEU A 168 -11.38 9.94 11.74
C LEU A 168 -11.01 10.46 10.35
N SER A 169 -9.72 10.66 10.14
CA SER A 169 -9.15 11.05 8.85
C SER A 169 -8.18 10.01 8.31
N CYS A 170 -7.93 10.04 7.00
CA CYS A 170 -7.01 9.13 6.31
C CYS A 170 -6.22 9.91 5.24
N TYR A 171 -4.90 9.71 5.18
CA TYR A 171 -4.00 10.46 4.31
C TYR A 171 -3.12 9.54 3.47
N ASP A 172 -2.87 9.94 2.23
CA ASP A 172 -1.87 9.28 1.38
C ASP A 172 -0.47 9.47 1.96
N ALA A 173 0.29 8.38 1.99
CA ALA A 173 1.69 8.35 2.38
C ALA A 173 2.43 7.28 1.58
N GLU A 174 3.74 7.43 1.47
CA GLU A 174 4.61 6.31 1.12
C GLU A 174 5.05 5.65 2.41
N VAL A 175 4.89 4.34 2.50
CA VAL A 175 5.25 3.58 3.70
C VAL A 175 6.38 2.60 3.41
N SER A 176 7.23 2.37 4.39
CA SER A 176 8.25 1.32 4.38
C SER A 176 8.21 0.55 5.69
N TYR A 177 8.38 -0.76 5.61
CA TYR A 177 8.27 -1.67 6.75
C TYR A 177 9.61 -1.85 7.47
N ASP A 178 9.55 -1.87 8.80
CA ASP A 178 10.67 -2.23 9.66
C ASP A 178 10.39 -3.56 10.37
N CYS A 179 11.08 -4.61 9.91
CA CYS A 179 10.95 -5.95 10.48
C CYS A 179 11.43 -6.08 11.93
N ARG A 180 12.22 -5.13 12.45
CA ARG A 180 12.72 -5.18 13.84
C ARG A 180 11.64 -4.79 14.84
N THR A 181 10.78 -3.87 14.46
CA THR A 181 9.71 -3.33 15.32
C THR A 181 8.33 -3.85 14.92
N ASP A 182 8.20 -4.50 13.77
CA ASP A 182 6.92 -4.90 13.16
C ASP A 182 5.98 -3.69 12.94
N THR A 183 6.58 -2.57 12.53
CA THR A 183 5.88 -1.31 12.25
C THR A 183 6.34 -0.68 10.95
N PHE A 184 5.75 0.45 10.59
CA PHE A 184 6.04 1.18 9.37
C PHE A 184 6.57 2.58 9.67
N LEU A 185 7.44 3.04 8.78
CA LEU A 185 7.74 4.45 8.58
C LEU A 185 6.76 4.98 7.53
N ALA A 186 6.05 6.06 7.83
CA ALA A 186 5.15 6.73 6.89
C ALA A 186 5.70 8.10 6.50
N ARG A 187 6.00 8.25 5.22
CA ARG A 187 6.48 9.48 4.59
C ARG A 187 5.31 10.20 3.93
N TYR A 188 4.92 11.34 4.48
CA TYR A 188 3.86 12.16 3.90
C TYR A 188 4.41 13.06 2.79
N PRO A 189 3.60 13.36 1.76
CA PRO A 189 4.01 14.30 0.71
C PRO A 189 4.44 15.65 1.31
N PRO A 190 5.45 16.32 0.75
CA PRO A 190 5.80 17.67 1.18
C PRO A 190 4.66 18.64 0.88
N HIS A 191 4.48 19.64 1.75
CA HIS A 191 3.38 20.60 1.66
C HIS A 191 3.95 22.01 1.48
N GLY A 192 3.91 22.54 0.26
CA GLY A 192 4.49 23.85 -0.07
C GLY A 192 5.97 23.93 0.33
N ARG A 193 6.30 24.81 1.28
CA ARG A 193 7.66 24.97 1.83
C ARG A 193 8.00 24.06 3.01
N ARG A 194 7.06 23.24 3.48
CA ARG A 194 7.27 22.37 4.66
C ARG A 194 8.13 21.17 4.29
N THR A 195 9.01 20.81 5.23
CA THR A 195 9.82 19.60 5.14
C THR A 195 8.95 18.35 5.10
N VAL A 196 9.50 17.30 4.50
CA VAL A 196 8.91 15.96 4.53
C VAL A 196 8.74 15.54 6.00
N VAL A 197 7.53 15.10 6.35
CA VAL A 197 7.22 14.56 7.68
C VAL A 197 7.28 13.05 7.59
N ILE A 198 8.06 12.43 8.47
CA ILE A 198 8.12 10.98 8.64
C ILE A 198 7.51 10.66 10.00
N GLU A 199 6.47 9.84 9.98
CA GLU A 199 5.88 9.25 11.19
C GLU A 199 6.46 7.86 11.38
N GLU A 200 7.02 7.61 12.55
CA GLU A 200 7.60 6.31 12.92
C GLU A 200 6.58 5.49 13.74
N GLY A 201 6.74 4.17 13.74
CA GLY A 201 5.90 3.29 14.57
C GLY A 201 4.46 3.17 14.09
N VAL A 202 4.20 3.38 12.79
CA VAL A 202 2.84 3.23 12.25
C VAL A 202 2.48 1.74 12.23
N GLU A 203 1.42 1.37 12.95
CA GLU A 203 0.98 -0.02 13.05
C GLU A 203 0.22 -0.48 11.80
N TRP A 204 0.23 -1.81 11.57
CA TRP A 204 -0.52 -2.47 10.48
C TRP A 204 -1.99 -2.05 10.43
N ASP A 205 -2.63 -1.90 11.59
CA ASP A 205 -4.04 -1.56 11.70
C ASP A 205 -4.37 -0.11 11.37
N ARG A 206 -3.37 0.76 11.28
CA ARG A 206 -3.54 2.15 10.83
C ARG A 206 -3.33 2.30 9.33
N LEU A 207 -2.97 1.24 8.62
CA LEU A 207 -2.74 1.28 7.19
C LEU A 207 -3.92 0.67 6.41
N ARG A 208 -4.17 1.24 5.24
CA ARG A 208 -4.98 0.61 4.19
C ARG A 208 -4.38 0.87 2.81
N PRO A 209 -4.72 0.07 1.81
CA PRO A 209 -4.47 0.44 0.41
C PRO A 209 -5.21 1.74 0.08
N PRO A 210 -4.67 2.58 -0.82
CA PRO A 210 -5.43 3.70 -1.36
C PRO A 210 -6.72 3.17 -2.01
N PRO A 211 -7.90 3.71 -1.66
CA PRO A 211 -9.16 3.22 -2.20
C PRO A 211 -9.29 3.49 -3.69
N MET A 212 -8.52 4.45 -4.21
CA MET A 212 -8.53 4.89 -5.59
C MET A 212 -7.12 5.34 -6.00
N ASP A 213 -6.87 5.28 -7.30
CA ASP A 213 -5.60 5.68 -7.91
C ASP A 213 -5.54 7.17 -8.29
N ALA A 214 -6.45 7.97 -7.73
CA ALA A 214 -6.50 9.40 -8.04
C ALA A 214 -5.30 10.13 -7.43
N PRO A 215 -4.71 11.12 -8.15
CA PRO A 215 -3.67 11.97 -7.58
C PRO A 215 -4.16 12.66 -6.30
N PRO A 216 -3.28 12.88 -5.31
CA PRO A 216 -3.67 13.42 -4.01
C PRO A 216 -4.18 14.87 -4.07
N TYR A 217 -3.95 15.59 -5.17
CA TYR A 217 -4.41 16.96 -5.40
C TYR A 217 -5.71 17.05 -6.20
N ASP A 218 -6.18 15.93 -6.73
CA ASP A 218 -7.36 15.90 -7.58
C ASP A 218 -8.62 15.66 -6.77
N LEU A 219 -9.64 16.46 -7.05
CA LEU A 219 -10.95 16.29 -6.46
C LEU A 219 -11.60 15.03 -7.02
N HIS A 220 -12.02 14.13 -6.15
CA HIS A 220 -12.76 12.94 -6.51
C HIS A 220 -14.12 13.29 -7.10
N ILE A 221 -14.46 12.65 -8.22
CA ILE A 221 -15.73 12.80 -8.90
C ILE A 221 -16.79 11.93 -8.20
N SER A 222 -17.62 12.57 -7.38
CA SER A 222 -18.68 11.95 -6.59
C SER A 222 -19.81 11.38 -7.47
N ASN A 223 -19.79 10.07 -7.74
CA ASN A 223 -20.85 9.40 -8.52
C ASN A 223 -22.02 8.87 -7.67
N CYS A 224 -21.92 8.96 -6.34
CA CYS A 224 -22.86 8.37 -5.40
C CYS A 224 -23.89 9.36 -4.83
N LEU A 225 -23.83 10.63 -5.22
CA LEU A 225 -24.60 11.71 -4.57
C LEU A 225 -26.10 11.49 -4.60
N ASN A 226 -26.66 10.90 -5.66
CA ASN A 226 -28.10 10.64 -5.76
C ASN A 226 -28.54 9.46 -4.90
N ASP A 227 -27.62 8.57 -4.53
CA ASP A 227 -27.90 7.36 -3.75
C ASP A 227 -27.74 7.58 -2.24
N LEU A 228 -27.35 8.80 -1.82
CA LEU A 228 -27.15 9.14 -0.41
C LEU A 228 -28.48 9.31 0.31
N GLN A 229 -28.62 8.59 1.43
CA GLN A 229 -29.78 8.58 2.31
C GLN A 229 -29.32 8.78 3.77
N PRO A 230 -30.16 9.37 4.64
CA PRO A 230 -29.84 9.45 6.06
C PRO A 230 -29.47 8.09 6.66
N GLY A 231 -28.39 8.05 7.44
CA GLY A 231 -27.81 6.84 8.01
C GLY A 231 -26.70 6.20 7.17
N ASP A 232 -26.51 6.61 5.90
CA ASP A 232 -25.37 6.17 5.10
C ASP A 232 -24.04 6.67 5.70
N HIS A 233 -22.98 5.90 5.46
CA HIS A 233 -21.61 6.25 5.84
C HIS A 233 -20.81 6.66 4.61
N ILE A 234 -20.01 7.71 4.76
CA ILE A 234 -19.23 8.28 3.66
C ILE A 234 -17.81 8.62 4.08
N GLU A 235 -16.96 8.82 3.08
CA GLU A 235 -15.74 9.59 3.19
C GLU A 235 -15.85 10.83 2.31
N ILE A 236 -15.38 11.97 2.82
CA ILE A 236 -15.32 13.23 2.10
C ILE A 236 -13.88 13.76 2.07
N GLN A 237 -13.45 14.21 0.89
CA GLN A 237 -12.18 14.87 0.73
C GLN A 237 -12.20 16.25 1.38
N TRP A 238 -11.16 16.56 2.15
CA TRP A 238 -10.91 17.89 2.69
C TRP A 238 -9.43 18.25 2.58
N ARG A 239 -9.12 19.52 2.31
CA ARG A 239 -7.78 20.10 2.34
C ARG A 239 -7.80 21.47 2.98
N ARG A 240 -6.70 21.87 3.63
CA ARG A 240 -6.60 23.18 4.28
C ARG A 240 -6.59 24.34 3.28
N ASN A 241 -5.84 24.20 2.20
CA ASN A 241 -5.79 25.15 1.09
C ASN A 241 -5.32 24.42 -0.18
N LYS A 242 -5.23 25.12 -1.31
CA LYS A 242 -4.90 24.52 -2.62
C LYS A 242 -3.47 23.98 -2.75
N GLU A 243 -2.56 24.33 -1.84
CA GLU A 243 -1.20 23.79 -1.77
C GLU A 243 -1.14 22.46 -1.02
N PHE A 244 -2.22 22.07 -0.33
CA PHE A 244 -2.29 20.81 0.42
C PHE A 244 -3.02 19.75 -0.40
N PRO A 245 -2.58 18.48 -0.35
CA PRO A 245 -3.35 17.37 -0.88
C PRO A 245 -4.63 17.18 -0.06
N TYR A 246 -5.59 16.49 -0.65
CA TYR A 246 -6.78 16.05 0.06
C TYR A 246 -6.44 14.91 1.01
N GLY A 247 -7.00 14.97 2.22
CA GLY A 247 -7.23 13.79 3.06
C GLY A 247 -8.70 13.39 2.99
N TRP A 248 -9.01 12.21 3.51
CA TRP A 248 -10.38 11.68 3.59
C TRP A 248 -10.90 11.72 5.02
N TRP A 249 -12.06 12.32 5.25
CA TRP A 249 -12.74 12.34 6.55
C TRP A 249 -13.96 11.47 6.52
N TYR A 250 -14.11 10.65 7.55
CA TYR A 250 -15.32 9.87 7.77
C TYR A 250 -16.46 10.75 8.27
N GLY A 251 -17.66 10.51 7.73
CA GLY A 251 -18.89 11.16 8.16
C GLY A 251 -20.11 10.28 7.92
N GLY A 252 -21.22 10.63 8.57
CA GLY A 252 -22.53 10.04 8.32
C GLY A 252 -23.44 11.00 7.56
N ILE A 253 -24.38 10.47 6.78
CA ILE A 253 -25.44 11.29 6.19
C ILE A 253 -26.53 11.51 7.23
N GLY A 254 -26.80 12.78 7.51
CA GLY A 254 -27.81 13.22 8.46
C GLY A 254 -29.15 13.55 7.80
N HIS A 255 -30.14 13.83 8.64
CA HIS A 255 -31.41 14.40 8.22
C HIS A 255 -31.29 15.92 7.98
N LEU A 256 -32.21 16.45 7.17
CA LEU A 256 -32.43 17.89 7.05
C LEU A 256 -32.98 18.47 8.36
N GLU A 257 -32.73 19.75 8.63
CA GLU A 257 -33.23 20.40 9.85
C GLU A 257 -34.76 20.48 9.91
N SER A 258 -35.41 20.54 8.75
CA SER A 258 -36.88 20.52 8.62
C SER A 258 -37.48 19.12 8.76
N CYS A 259 -36.67 18.07 8.88
CA CYS A 259 -37.15 16.70 9.01
C CYS A 259 -37.29 16.33 10.49
N ASP A 260 -38.36 15.60 10.81
CA ASP A 260 -38.62 15.00 12.13
C ASP A 260 -37.65 13.86 12.53
N GLY A 261 -36.70 13.51 11.67
CA GLY A 261 -35.74 12.43 11.91
C GLY A 261 -36.32 11.02 11.79
N ASN A 262 -37.53 10.86 11.26
CA ASN A 262 -38.14 9.54 11.14
C ASN A 262 -37.45 8.72 10.03
N ARG A 263 -36.79 7.63 10.42
CA ARG A 263 -36.02 6.76 9.51
C ARG A 263 -36.87 6.13 8.41
N HIS A 264 -38.17 5.92 8.62
CA HIS A 264 -39.04 5.20 7.68
C HIS A 264 -39.84 6.12 6.75
N PHE A 265 -40.03 7.38 7.14
CA PHE A 265 -40.92 8.31 6.43
C PHE A 265 -40.23 9.61 5.97
N CYS A 266 -38.90 9.72 6.14
CA CYS A 266 -38.21 10.92 5.69
C CYS A 266 -38.08 11.04 4.17
N CYS A 267 -38.40 12.21 3.64
CA CYS A 267 -38.19 12.58 2.24
C CYS A 267 -36.83 13.25 1.99
N CYS A 268 -35.88 13.15 2.92
CA CYS A 268 -34.56 13.79 2.82
C CYS A 268 -33.77 13.32 1.58
N HIS A 269 -33.99 12.08 1.13
CA HIS A 269 -33.35 11.52 -0.05
C HIS A 269 -33.81 12.19 -1.37
N LEU A 270 -35.00 12.80 -1.38
CA LEU A 270 -35.55 13.52 -2.54
C LEU A 270 -35.08 14.98 -2.62
N SER A 271 -34.51 15.51 -1.53
CA SER A 271 -33.99 16.87 -1.53
C SER A 271 -32.66 16.94 -2.27
N ASP A 272 -32.48 18.02 -3.03
CA ASP A 272 -31.18 18.35 -3.61
C ASP A 272 -30.13 18.66 -2.54
N THR A 273 -30.54 18.93 -1.30
CA THR A 273 -29.63 19.22 -0.18
C THR A 273 -29.30 17.95 0.58
N VAL A 274 -28.01 17.71 0.79
CA VAL A 274 -27.49 16.59 1.60
C VAL A 274 -26.70 17.15 2.79
N VAL A 275 -26.99 16.64 3.97
CA VAL A 275 -26.30 17.01 5.21
C VAL A 275 -25.32 15.91 5.58
N VAL A 276 -24.05 16.23 5.66
CA VAL A 276 -23.02 15.37 6.25
C VAL A 276 -22.86 15.75 7.71
N GLN A 277 -22.82 14.76 8.58
CA GLN A 277 -22.64 14.89 10.02
C GLN A 277 -21.30 14.26 10.43
N PHE A 278 -20.56 15.00 11.25
CA PHE A 278 -19.28 14.61 11.82
C PHE A 278 -19.44 14.53 13.33
N ASN A 279 -19.89 13.36 13.81
CA ASN A 279 -20.24 13.15 15.22
C ASN A 279 -19.00 13.13 16.14
N GLN A 280 -17.79 13.12 15.58
CA GLN A 280 -16.56 13.29 16.34
C GLN A 280 -16.35 14.73 16.87
N TYR A 281 -17.10 15.71 16.37
CA TYR A 281 -17.04 17.09 16.84
C TYR A 281 -18.26 17.43 17.70
N THR A 282 -18.08 18.37 18.64
CA THR A 282 -19.15 18.84 19.53
C THR A 282 -20.36 19.32 18.72
N PRO A 283 -21.60 18.93 19.10
CA PRO A 283 -22.81 19.44 18.49
C PRO A 283 -22.83 20.98 18.48
N GLY A 284 -23.16 21.57 17.33
CA GLY A 284 -23.17 23.03 17.13
C GLY A 284 -21.82 23.62 16.71
N SER A 285 -20.75 22.83 16.67
CA SER A 285 -19.49 23.25 16.06
C SER A 285 -19.67 23.49 14.56
N ARG A 286 -18.99 24.50 14.00
CA ARG A 286 -18.94 24.71 12.54
C ARG A 286 -18.38 23.50 11.78
N TRP A 287 -17.66 22.62 12.47
CA TRP A 287 -17.04 21.42 11.91
C TRP A 287 -17.94 20.18 12.03
N SER A 288 -19.03 20.24 12.79
CA SER A 288 -19.90 19.08 13.04
C SER A 288 -20.82 18.76 11.86
N ARG A 289 -21.03 19.70 10.93
CA ARG A 289 -21.93 19.52 9.78
C ARG A 289 -21.37 20.18 8.53
N ALA A 290 -21.57 19.53 7.39
CA ALA A 290 -21.34 20.12 6.07
C ALA A 290 -22.59 19.97 5.20
N ILE A 291 -22.88 21.00 4.41
CA ILE A 291 -24.04 21.03 3.50
C ILE A 291 -23.56 20.89 2.06
N LEU A 292 -24.17 19.96 1.34
CA LEU A 292 -23.86 19.61 -0.03
C LEU A 292 -25.11 19.75 -0.90
N ASN A 293 -24.89 19.96 -2.20
CA ASN A 293 -25.97 19.95 -3.19
C ASN A 293 -25.73 18.79 -4.17
N ARG A 294 -26.77 18.02 -4.50
CA ARG A 294 -26.68 16.87 -5.42
C ARG A 294 -26.46 17.30 -6.88
N LYS A 295 -27.07 18.39 -7.31
CA LYS A 295 -27.08 18.87 -8.72
C LYS A 295 -25.91 19.80 -9.03
N ASP A 296 -25.56 20.69 -8.11
CA ASP A 296 -24.45 21.65 -8.23
C ASP A 296 -23.30 21.27 -7.28
N HIS A 297 -22.83 20.03 -7.40
CA HIS A 297 -21.74 19.54 -6.59
C HIS A 297 -20.39 19.94 -7.17
N ARG A 298 -19.65 20.74 -6.40
CA ARG A 298 -18.27 21.16 -6.67
C ARG A 298 -17.51 21.30 -5.37
N GLU A 299 -16.20 21.48 -5.45
CA GLU A 299 -15.41 21.88 -4.29
C GLU A 299 -16.01 23.17 -3.68
N LYS A 300 -16.27 23.13 -2.37
CA LYS A 300 -16.76 24.25 -1.57
C LYS A 300 -15.77 24.50 -0.44
N GLY A 301 -15.67 25.75 0.00
CA GLY A 301 -14.80 26.10 1.11
C GLY A 301 -14.21 27.49 0.98
N SER A 302 -13.32 27.79 1.92
CA SER A 302 -12.57 29.05 1.96
C SER A 302 -11.24 28.82 2.66
N ASP A 303 -10.30 29.76 2.55
CA ASP A 303 -8.98 29.63 3.18
C ASP A 303 -9.03 29.56 4.72
N THR A 304 -10.15 29.99 5.33
CA THR A 304 -10.35 29.93 6.78
C THR A 304 -10.98 28.61 7.25
N GLY A 305 -11.75 27.94 6.40
CA GLY A 305 -12.47 26.70 6.70
C GLY A 305 -11.92 25.45 5.99
N GLY A 306 -10.94 25.63 5.10
CA GLY A 306 -10.52 24.60 4.17
C GLY A 306 -11.53 24.36 3.05
N PHE A 307 -11.15 23.49 2.13
CA PHE A 307 -11.91 23.11 0.95
C PHE A 307 -12.29 21.64 1.01
N TYR A 308 -13.54 21.33 0.66
CA TYR A 308 -14.07 19.97 0.64
C TYR A 308 -14.97 19.76 -0.57
N GLY A 309 -15.12 18.51 -1.00
CA GLY A 309 -16.03 18.20 -2.10
C GLY A 309 -16.16 16.73 -2.43
N GLY A 310 -15.07 16.08 -2.82
CA GLY A 310 -15.13 14.71 -3.34
C GLY A 310 -15.68 13.73 -2.31
N ILE A 311 -16.71 12.97 -2.66
CA ILE A 311 -17.45 12.08 -1.75
C ILE A 311 -17.50 10.67 -2.27
N ARG A 312 -17.19 9.74 -1.37
CA ARG A 312 -17.30 8.30 -1.57
C ARG A 312 -18.28 7.71 -0.57
N LYS A 313 -19.30 7.01 -1.05
CA LYS A 313 -20.19 6.20 -0.19
C LYS A 313 -19.48 4.91 0.23
N LEU A 314 -19.45 4.64 1.53
CA LEU A 314 -18.90 3.40 2.09
C LEU A 314 -19.96 2.30 2.00
N LYS A 315 -19.73 1.32 1.13
CA LYS A 315 -20.64 0.17 0.93
C LYS A 315 -20.27 -1.03 1.80
N SER A 316 -18.99 -1.19 2.11
CA SER A 316 -18.49 -2.33 2.88
C SER A 316 -18.75 -2.13 4.38
N LYS A 317 -19.36 -3.14 5.01
CA LYS A 317 -19.50 -3.19 6.47
C LYS A 317 -18.14 -3.21 7.18
N ASP A 318 -17.12 -3.76 6.55
CA ASP A 318 -15.77 -3.86 7.13
C ASP A 318 -15.11 -2.48 7.17
N GLU A 319 -15.25 -1.68 6.11
CA GLU A 319 -14.74 -0.29 6.08
C GLU A 319 -15.43 0.56 7.16
N VAL A 320 -16.75 0.45 7.28
CA VAL A 320 -17.52 1.16 8.32
C VAL A 320 -17.10 0.70 9.72
N SER A 321 -16.92 -0.60 9.92
CA SER A 321 -16.49 -1.16 11.21
C SER A 321 -15.08 -0.71 11.57
N LYS A 322 -14.18 -0.60 10.59
CA LYS A 322 -12.83 -0.08 10.80
C LYS A 322 -12.86 1.37 11.28
N TRP A 323 -13.67 2.22 10.66
CA TRP A 323 -13.86 3.60 11.14
C TRP A 323 -14.43 3.68 12.55
N ARG A 324 -15.37 2.79 12.91
CA ARG A 324 -15.92 2.72 14.27
C ARG A 324 -14.89 2.28 15.31
N GLN A 325 -13.97 1.38 14.95
CA GLN A 325 -12.87 0.99 15.84
C GLN A 325 -11.88 2.14 16.10
N LEU A 326 -11.74 3.05 15.14
CA LEU A 326 -10.89 4.24 15.24
C LEU A 326 -11.56 5.41 15.97
N TRP A 327 -12.76 5.22 16.49
CA TRP A 327 -13.52 6.26 17.19
C TRP A 327 -12.82 6.66 18.49
N PRO A 328 -12.71 7.96 18.81
CA PRO A 328 -12.12 8.40 20.06
C PRO A 328 -12.90 7.84 21.26
N SER A 329 -12.19 7.25 22.23
CA SER A 329 -12.75 6.54 23.39
C SER A 329 -13.53 7.43 24.39
N GLY A 330 -13.83 8.69 24.03
CA GLY A 330 -14.54 9.66 24.87
C GLY A 330 -15.72 10.35 24.19
N VAL A 331 -16.13 9.93 22.97
CA VAL A 331 -17.26 10.51 22.22
C VAL A 331 -18.35 9.45 21.97
N MET A 332 -18.64 8.63 22.99
CA MET A 332 -19.89 7.90 23.07
C MET A 332 -20.90 8.79 23.78
N ASN A 333 -21.81 9.38 23.02
CA ASN A 333 -23.09 9.90 23.54
C ASN A 333 -24.20 8.96 23.11
#